data_AF-A0A914D622-F1
#
_entry.id   AF-A0A914D622-F1
#
_cell.length_a   1.000
_cell.length_b   1.000
_cell.length_c   1.000
_cell.angle_alpha   90.00
_cell.angle_beta   90.00
_cell.angle_gamma   90.00
#
_symmetry.space_group_name_H-M   'P 1'
#
loop_
_entity.id
_entity.type
_entity.pdbx_description
1 polymer ?
#
loop_
_entity_poly.entity_id
_entity_poly.type
_entity_poly.pdbx_seq_one_letter_code
_entity_poly.pdbx_strand_id
1 'polypeptide(L)'
;ITNQVVAQVDGGGGMYQADPKKPIGGNILAHASTTRLYLRKGKQNERICKIYDSPCLPEDDARFAITGFGIEDVKDKDENKKKSGYDSD
;
A
#
# COMPACT_ATOMS: atom_id res chain seq x y z
N ILE A 1 5.79 -13.98 -4.52
CA ILE A 1 4.52 -14.75 -4.46
C ILE A 1 3.39 -13.74 -4.38
N THR A 2 2.35 -13.86 -5.22
CA THR A 2 1.12 -13.06 -5.08
C THR A 2 0.09 -13.88 -4.32
N ASN A 3 -0.77 -13.20 -3.55
CA ASN A 3 -1.82 -13.85 -2.78
C ASN A 3 -3.14 -13.10 -2.92
N GLN A 4 -4.24 -13.85 -2.89
CA GLN A 4 -5.59 -13.30 -2.89
C GLN A 4 -6.06 -13.08 -1.44
N VAL A 5 -7.10 -12.26 -1.29
CA VAL A 5 -7.71 -11.94 -0.01
C VAL A 5 -9.17 -12.37 0.01
N VAL A 6 -9.67 -12.71 1.19
CA VAL A 6 -11.10 -13.01 1.43
C VAL A 6 -11.67 -12.07 2.47
N ALA A 7 -12.98 -11.85 2.40
CA ALA A 7 -13.68 -11.12 3.44
C ALA A 7 -13.72 -11.94 4.74
N GLN A 8 -13.54 -11.28 5.87
CA GLN A 8 -13.86 -11.83 7.18
C GLN A 8 -15.32 -11.48 7.51
N VAL A 9 -16.18 -12.50 7.57
CA VAL A 9 -17.64 -12.36 7.74
C VAL A 9 -18.13 -12.75 9.12
N ASP A 10 -17.26 -13.34 9.95
CA ASP A 10 -17.60 -13.75 11.30
C ASP A 10 -17.69 -12.50 12.19
N GLY A 11 -18.90 -12.21 12.68
CA GLY A 11 -19.29 -10.98 13.39
C GLY A 11 -18.60 -10.70 14.74
N GLY A 12 -17.42 -11.26 14.99
CA GLY A 12 -16.55 -10.94 16.14
C GLY A 12 -15.59 -9.77 15.89
N GLY A 13 -15.43 -9.34 14.63
CA GLY A 13 -14.72 -8.11 14.28
C GLY A 13 -15.66 -6.92 14.40
N GLY A 14 -15.81 -6.38 15.62
CA GLY A 14 -16.67 -5.23 15.88
C GLY A 14 -16.35 -4.02 14.99
N MET A 15 -17.15 -2.97 15.13
CA MET A 15 -17.12 -1.66 14.45
C MET A 15 -15.74 -0.93 14.41
N TYR A 16 -14.68 -1.57 14.93
CA TYR A 16 -13.31 -1.12 15.10
C TYR A 16 -12.27 -1.89 14.26
N GLN A 17 -12.66 -2.93 13.48
CA GLN A 17 -11.73 -3.53 12.52
C GLN A 17 -11.64 -2.69 11.25
N ALA A 18 -10.48 -2.05 11.06
CA ALA A 18 -10.23 -1.10 9.99
C ALA A 18 -10.14 -1.71 8.58
N ASP A 19 -9.85 -3.01 8.42
CA ASP A 19 -9.89 -3.68 7.12
C ASP A 19 -10.54 -5.08 7.23
N PRO A 20 -11.69 -5.32 6.59
CA PRO A 20 -12.37 -6.61 6.62
C PRO A 20 -11.72 -7.68 5.73
N LYS A 21 -10.55 -7.41 5.11
CA LYS A 21 -9.87 -8.34 4.21
C LYS A 21 -8.73 -9.08 4.92
N LYS A 22 -8.74 -10.42 4.84
CA LYS A 22 -7.65 -11.28 5.33
C LYS A 22 -6.95 -12.02 4.17
N PRO A 23 -5.62 -12.16 4.19
CA PRO A 23 -4.90 -12.95 3.19
C PRO A 23 -5.23 -14.45 3.32
N ILE A 24 -5.29 -15.15 2.19
CA ILE A 24 -5.50 -16.61 2.16
C ILE A 24 -4.20 -17.34 2.59
N GLY A 25 -4.33 -18.56 3.12
CA GLY A 25 -3.19 -19.43 3.44
C GLY A 25 -2.75 -19.43 4.92
N GLY A 26 -3.33 -18.56 5.75
CA GLY A 26 -3.14 -18.56 7.21
C GLY A 26 -1.67 -18.51 7.64
N ASN A 27 -1.36 -19.19 8.75
CA ASN A 27 -0.03 -19.15 9.37
C ASN A 27 1.06 -19.79 8.51
N ILE A 28 0.72 -20.76 7.67
CA ILE A 28 1.71 -21.44 6.82
C ILE A 28 2.35 -20.44 5.85
N LEU A 29 1.52 -19.69 5.12
CA LEU A 29 2.03 -18.70 4.18
C LEU A 29 2.65 -17.49 4.92
N ALA A 30 2.13 -17.16 6.10
CA ALA A 30 2.70 -16.10 6.95
C ALA A 30 4.14 -16.40 7.38
N HIS A 31 4.44 -17.64 7.79
CA HIS A 31 5.79 -18.02 8.21
C HIS A 31 6.72 -18.35 7.04
N ALA A 32 6.18 -18.81 5.91
CA ALA A 32 6.98 -19.14 4.74
C ALA A 32 7.51 -17.91 3.99
N SER A 33 6.94 -16.72 4.23
CA SER A 33 7.36 -15.47 3.58
C SER A 33 8.04 -14.54 4.57
N THR A 34 9.23 -14.08 4.22
CA THR A 34 10.04 -13.16 5.04
C THR A 34 9.61 -11.70 4.90
N THR A 35 9.07 -11.31 3.75
CA THR A 35 8.56 -9.95 3.53
C THR A 35 7.19 -10.03 2.88
N ARG A 36 6.21 -9.38 3.50
CA ARG A 36 4.82 -9.34 3.03
C ARG A 36 4.40 -7.89 2.79
N LEU A 37 3.89 -7.65 1.59
CA LEU A 37 3.42 -6.34 1.14
C LEU A 37 1.91 -6.38 0.95
N TYR A 38 1.22 -5.41 1.54
CA TYR A 38 -0.21 -5.22 1.38
C TYR A 38 -0.49 -4.09 0.39
N LEU A 39 -1.15 -4.42 -0.72
CA LEU A 39 -1.46 -3.49 -1.78
C LEU A 39 -2.93 -3.08 -1.71
N ARG A 40 -3.20 -1.78 -1.62
CA ARG A 40 -4.55 -1.21 -1.70
C ARG A 40 -4.67 -0.18 -2.82
N LYS A 41 -5.88 -0.06 -3.36
CA LYS A 41 -6.19 0.95 -4.38
C LYS A 41 -6.23 2.35 -3.74
N GLY A 42 -5.47 3.30 -4.29
CA GLY A 42 -5.50 4.72 -3.92
C GLY A 42 -6.48 5.50 -4.78
N LYS A 43 -6.25 6.81 -4.93
CA LYS A 43 -7.08 7.65 -5.82
C LYS A 43 -6.67 7.45 -7.27
N GLN A 44 -7.64 7.39 -8.19
CA GLN A 44 -7.38 7.24 -9.63
C GLN A 44 -6.44 6.04 -9.94
N ASN A 45 -5.27 6.31 -10.51
CA ASN A 45 -4.25 5.34 -10.89
C ASN A 45 -3.20 5.08 -9.80
N GLU A 46 -3.34 5.73 -8.65
CA GLU A 46 -2.47 5.55 -7.48
C GLU A 46 -2.77 4.22 -6.78
N ARG A 47 -1.72 3.63 -6.21
CA ARG A 47 -1.72 2.45 -5.38
C ARG A 47 -0.87 2.73 -4.15
N ILE A 48 -1.28 2.16 -3.04
CA ILE A 48 -0.57 2.30 -1.77
C ILE A 48 -0.11 0.89 -1.40
N CYS A 49 1.20 0.75 -1.20
CA CYS A 49 1.84 -0.45 -0.69
C CYS A 49 2.20 -0.22 0.77
N LYS A 50 1.68 -1.05 1.67
CA LYS A 50 2.11 -1.04 3.08
C LYS A 50 2.95 -2.28 3.35
N ILE A 51 4.05 -2.14 4.07
CA ILE A 51 4.78 -3.28 4.61
C ILE A 51 3.90 -3.91 5.70
N TYR A 52 3.45 -5.14 5.46
CA TYR A 52 2.63 -5.88 6.41
C TYR A 52 3.50 -6.58 7.46
N ASP A 53 4.64 -7.12 7.02
CA ASP A 53 5.60 -7.80 7.88
C ASP A 53 6.96 -7.88 7.18
N SER A 54 8.04 -7.62 7.91
CA SER A 54 9.42 -7.72 7.44
C SER A 54 10.39 -7.75 8.64
N PRO A 55 11.44 -8.58 8.64
CA PRO A 55 12.40 -8.65 9.75
C PRO A 55 13.30 -7.42 9.88
N CYS A 56 13.44 -6.63 8.82
CA CYS A 56 14.43 -5.55 8.73
C CYS A 56 13.86 -4.19 8.34
N LEU A 57 12.58 -4.11 7.98
CA LEU A 57 11.93 -2.86 7.59
C LEU A 57 10.81 -2.56 8.58
N PRO A 58 10.71 -1.31 9.09
CA PRO A 58 9.57 -0.90 9.88
C PRO A 58 8.28 -0.94 9.05
N GLU A 59 7.14 -1.01 9.73
CA GLU A 59 5.86 -0.81 9.06
C GLU A 59 5.79 0.61 8.51
N ASP A 60 5.81 0.72 7.18
CA ASP A 60 5.70 1.99 6.45
C ASP A 60 4.84 1.81 5.20
N ASP A 61 4.37 2.92 4.63
CA ASP A 61 3.62 2.94 3.38
C ASP A 61 4.30 3.76 2.27
N ALA A 62 4.25 3.22 1.06
CA ALA A 62 4.76 3.85 -0.15
C ALA A 62 3.64 3.95 -1.18
N ARG A 63 3.66 5.03 -1.97
CA ARG A 63 2.66 5.27 -3.02
C ARG A 63 3.31 5.20 -4.38
N PHE A 64 2.61 4.58 -5.33
CA PHE A 64 3.03 4.46 -6.71
C PHE A 64 1.84 4.58 -7.65
N ALA A 65 2.07 4.98 -8.89
CA ALA A 65 1.05 5.04 -9.93
C ALA A 65 1.24 3.91 -10.94
N ILE A 66 0.13 3.39 -11.47
CA ILE A 66 0.15 2.46 -12.60
C ILE A 66 -0.17 3.25 -13.88
N THR A 67 0.78 3.33 -14.80
CA THR A 67 0.68 4.03 -16.09
C THR A 67 0.75 3.02 -17.26
N GLY A 68 0.64 3.52 -18.50
CA GLY A 68 0.82 2.70 -19.70
C GLY A 68 2.25 2.14 -19.86
N PHE A 69 3.22 2.70 -19.14
CA PHE A 69 4.61 2.24 -19.11
C PHE A 69 4.93 1.34 -17.90
N GLY A 70 3.99 1.13 -16.99
CA GLY A 70 4.14 0.25 -15.83
C GLY A 70 3.98 0.97 -14.49
N ILE A 71 4.91 0.74 -13.56
CA ILE A 71 4.93 1.34 -12.22
C ILE A 71 5.79 2.59 -12.27
N GLU A 72 5.22 3.73 -11.90
CA GLU A 72 5.90 5.03 -11.82
C GLU A 72 5.68 5.68 -10.45
N ASP A 73 6.52 6.63 -10.10
CA ASP A 73 6.36 7.44 -8.90
C ASP A 73 5.11 8.32 -8.99
N VAL A 74 4.44 8.51 -7.85
CA VAL A 74 3.34 9.48 -7.77
C VAL A 74 3.95 10.87 -7.83
N LYS A 75 3.60 11.63 -8.86
CA LYS A 75 3.95 13.05 -8.93
C LYS A 75 3.16 13.80 -7.86
N ASP A 76 3.82 14.16 -6.78
CA ASP A 76 3.21 14.99 -5.74
C ASP A 76 2.86 16.37 -6.30
N LYS A 77 1.74 16.93 -5.84
CA LYS A 77 1.36 18.32 -6.14
C LYS A 77 2.34 19.35 -5.57
N ASP A 78 3.30 18.92 -4.76
CA ASP A 78 4.26 19.78 -4.06
C ASP A 78 5.46 20.21 -4.92
N GLU A 79 5.74 19.55 -6.05
CA GLU A 79 6.75 20.03 -7.00
C GLU A 79 6.35 21.33 -7.71
N ASN A 80 5.05 21.63 -7.76
CA ASN A 80 4.55 22.86 -8.38
C ASN A 80 4.69 24.09 -7.46
N LYS A 81 5.04 23.91 -6.18
CA LYS A 81 5.29 25.03 -5.24
C LYS A 81 6.73 25.55 -5.28
N LYS A 82 7.68 24.77 -5.78
CA LYS A 82 9.10 25.18 -5.85
C LYS A 82 9.47 25.99 -7.09
N LYS A 83 8.60 26.05 -8.11
CA LYS A 83 8.89 26.76 -9.38
C LYS A 83 8.33 28.19 -9.49
N SER A 84 7.57 28.68 -8.50
CA SER A 84 6.97 30.02 -8.55
C SER A 84 7.61 31.03 -7.57
N GLY A 85 8.81 30.75 -7.06
CA GLY A 85 9.36 31.46 -5.90
C GLY A 85 10.67 32.22 -6.10
N TYR A 86 11.33 32.14 -7.25
CA TYR A 86 12.57 32.88 -7.50
C TYR A 86 12.61 33.39 -8.94
N ASP A 87 12.99 34.68 -9.06
CA ASP A 87 13.34 35.45 -10.25
C ASP A 87 12.28 36.44 -10.78
N SER A 88 11.94 37.44 -9.95
CA SER A 88 11.75 38.82 -10.41
C SER A 88 12.01 39.79 -9.25
N ASP A 89 13.28 40.13 -9.01
CA ASP A 89 13.80 41.42 -8.51
C ASP A 89 15.33 41.38 -8.41
#